data_AF-A0A7Y1XKP6-F1
#
_entry.id   AF-A0A7Y1XKP6-F1
#
_cell.length_a   1.000
_cell.length_b   1.000
_cell.length_c   1.000
_cell.angle_alpha   90.00
_cell.angle_beta   90.00
_cell.angle_gamma   90.00
#
_symmetry.space_group_name_H-M   'P 1'
#
loop_
_entity.id
_entity.type
_entity.pdbx_description
1 polymer ?
#
loop_
_entity_poly.entity_id
_entity_poly.type
_entity_poly.pdbx_seq_one_letter_code
_entity_poly.pdbx_strand_id
1 'polypeptide(L)'
;MSQEDAQNVTRWTSLSEKAAYSKGAQKRLSDAAGKLDGVRARIRSATVAGQVVVTQQLTDAQRAVDANLAAATMSLERLRKSDDTDWQKLAHDVDTAWEDLSRSIKKLVAGYSEGIRKQGPI
;
A
#
# COMPACT_ATOMS: atom_id res chain seq x y z
N MET A 1 39.52 21.17 2.37
CA MET A 1 38.36 20.38 1.91
C MET A 1 37.80 21.11 0.71
N SER A 2 37.88 20.52 -0.48
CA SER A 2 37.51 21.17 -1.73
C SER A 2 35.99 21.17 -1.92
N GLN A 3 35.46 22.10 -2.71
CA GLN A 3 34.01 22.16 -3.03
C GLN A 3 33.49 20.85 -3.64
N GLU A 4 34.35 20.14 -4.38
CA GLU A 4 34.09 18.82 -4.96
C GLU A 4 33.92 17.72 -3.89
N ASP A 5 34.72 17.75 -2.82
CA ASP A 5 34.62 16.80 -1.71
C ASP A 5 33.29 16.96 -0.97
N ALA A 6 32.86 18.22 -0.74
CA ALA A 6 31.60 18.52 -0.06
C ALA A 6 30.38 18.06 -0.87
N GLN A 7 30.37 18.32 -2.18
CA GLN A 7 29.30 17.86 -3.07
C GLN A 7 29.23 16.33 -3.17
N ASN A 8 30.39 15.68 -3.18
CA ASN A 8 30.46 14.23 -3.21
C ASN A 8 29.85 13.61 -1.94
N VAL A 9 30.22 14.10 -0.75
CA VAL A 9 29.66 13.63 0.53
C VAL A 9 28.14 13.77 0.58
N THR A 10 27.59 14.94 0.19
CA THR A 10 26.14 15.16 0.17
C THR A 10 25.41 14.16 -0.74
N ARG A 11 26.00 13.84 -1.89
CA ARG A 11 25.43 12.86 -2.83
C ARG A 11 25.39 11.44 -2.24
N TRP A 12 26.49 10.99 -1.61
CA TRP A 12 26.52 9.66 -0.98
C TRP A 12 25.52 9.52 0.17
N THR A 13 25.31 10.58 0.95
CA THR A 13 24.28 10.62 2.01
C THR A 13 22.88 10.52 1.40
N SER A 14 22.56 11.31 0.37
CA SER A 14 21.25 11.26 -0.32
C SER A 14 20.93 9.87 -0.89
N LEU A 15 21.90 9.22 -1.56
CA LEU A 15 21.72 7.88 -2.10
C LEU A 15 21.42 6.84 -1.02
N SER A 16 22.11 6.96 0.11
CA SER A 16 21.94 6.06 1.25
C SER A 16 20.55 6.23 1.89
N GLU A 17 20.09 7.47 2.05
CA GLU A 17 18.74 7.80 2.55
C GLU A 17 17.65 7.26 1.63
N LYS A 18 17.78 7.49 0.32
CA LYS A 18 16.86 6.96 -0.68
C LYS A 18 16.79 5.44 -0.67
N ALA A 19 17.94 4.77 -0.57
CA ALA A 19 18.01 3.31 -0.52
C ALA A 19 17.33 2.76 0.74
N ALA A 20 17.58 3.37 1.89
CA ALA A 20 16.94 3.02 3.16
C ALA A 20 15.42 3.21 3.10
N TYR A 21 14.96 4.36 2.61
CA TYR A 21 13.54 4.64 2.41
C TYR A 21 12.89 3.63 1.47
N SER A 22 13.48 3.41 0.29
CA SER A 22 12.95 2.49 -0.73
C SER A 22 12.80 1.08 -0.19
N LYS A 23 13.79 0.60 0.58
CA LYS A 23 13.74 -0.71 1.26
C LYS A 23 12.63 -0.77 2.31
N GLY A 24 12.47 0.28 3.10
CA GLY A 24 11.40 0.40 4.09
C GLY A 24 10.01 0.40 3.44
N ALA A 25 9.82 1.20 2.40
CA ALA A 25 8.58 1.28 1.63
C ALA A 25 8.25 -0.06 0.94
N GLN A 26 9.23 -0.74 0.36
CA GLN A 26 9.05 -2.07 -0.23
C GLN A 26 8.55 -3.08 0.80
N LYS A 27 9.17 -3.10 1.99
CA LYS A 27 8.74 -3.98 3.08
C LYS A 27 7.29 -3.70 3.48
N ARG A 28 6.93 -2.43 3.67
CA ARG A 28 5.55 -2.02 4.04
C ARG A 28 4.53 -2.47 2.99
N LEU A 29 4.84 -2.30 1.70
CA LEU A 29 3.95 -2.75 0.62
C LEU A 29 3.83 -4.27 0.56
N SER A 30 4.93 -5.00 0.71
CA SER A 30 4.92 -6.46 0.74
C SER A 30 4.08 -6.99 1.92
N ASP A 31 4.24 -6.41 3.11
CA ASP A 31 3.47 -6.77 4.29
C ASP A 31 1.98 -6.48 4.11
N ALA A 32 1.64 -5.35 3.46
CA ALA A 32 0.26 -4.99 3.14
C ALA A 32 -0.37 -5.95 2.14
N ALA A 33 0.34 -6.27 1.06
CA ALA A 33 -0.10 -7.22 0.04
C ALA A 33 -0.40 -8.60 0.66
N GLY A 34 0.51 -9.11 1.49
CA GLY A 34 0.29 -10.39 2.17
C GLY A 34 -0.93 -10.38 3.11
N LYS A 35 -1.14 -9.29 3.86
CA LYS A 35 -2.34 -9.13 4.70
C LYS A 35 -3.61 -9.05 3.87
N LEU A 36 -3.58 -8.34 2.75
CA LEU A 36 -4.71 -8.20 1.82
C LEU A 36 -5.10 -9.53 1.20
N ASP A 37 -4.14 -10.36 0.81
CA ASP A 37 -4.43 -11.70 0.30
C ASP A 37 -5.11 -12.58 1.36
N GLY A 38 -4.68 -12.48 2.61
CA GLY A 38 -5.36 -13.13 3.74
C GLY A 38 -6.80 -12.62 3.95
N VAL A 39 -7.03 -11.31 3.83
CA VAL A 39 -8.38 -10.72 3.90
C VAL A 39 -9.26 -11.20 2.74
N ARG A 40 -8.75 -11.17 1.50
CA ARG A 40 -9.47 -11.66 0.31
C ARG A 40 -9.82 -13.14 0.43
N ALA A 41 -8.90 -13.97 0.94
CA ALA A 41 -9.18 -15.37 1.20
C ALA A 41 -10.32 -15.56 2.21
N ARG A 42 -10.29 -14.82 3.33
CA ARG A 42 -11.37 -14.85 4.32
C ARG A 42 -12.72 -14.39 3.76
N ILE A 43 -12.76 -13.30 3.00
CA ILE A 43 -13.98 -12.82 2.35
C ILE A 43 -14.56 -13.90 1.43
N ARG A 44 -13.73 -14.52 0.60
CA ARG A 44 -14.15 -15.61 -0.30
C ARG A 44 -14.71 -16.79 0.48
N SER A 45 -14.00 -17.27 1.50
CA SER A 45 -14.46 -18.40 2.32
C SER A 45 -15.78 -18.08 3.04
N ALA A 46 -15.90 -16.89 3.64
CA ALA A 46 -17.12 -16.46 4.32
C ALA A 46 -18.30 -16.27 3.35
N THR A 47 -18.04 -15.84 2.12
CA THR A 47 -19.05 -15.76 1.06
C THR A 47 -19.54 -17.15 0.65
N VAL A 48 -18.63 -18.09 0.40
CA VAL A 48 -18.96 -19.47 0.04
C VAL A 48 -19.75 -20.16 1.17
N ALA A 49 -19.39 -19.89 2.42
CA ALA A 49 -20.11 -20.38 3.59
C ALA A 49 -21.44 -19.65 3.87
N GLY A 50 -21.82 -18.65 3.07
CA GLY A 50 -23.05 -17.86 3.24
C GLY A 50 -23.06 -16.95 4.47
N GLN A 51 -21.90 -16.76 5.12
CA GLN A 51 -21.72 -15.91 6.31
C GLN A 51 -21.66 -14.42 5.95
N VAL A 52 -21.24 -14.11 4.73
CA VAL A 52 -21.13 -12.76 4.20
C VAL A 52 -21.87 -12.66 2.88
N VAL A 53 -22.63 -11.57 2.70
CA VAL A 53 -23.24 -11.23 1.42
C VAL A 53 -22.31 -10.31 0.65
N VAL A 54 -22.03 -10.65 -0.61
CA VAL A 54 -21.28 -9.76 -1.50
C VAL A 54 -22.18 -8.60 -1.90
N THR A 55 -21.92 -7.43 -1.35
CA THR A 55 -22.58 -6.19 -1.73
C THR A 55 -21.76 -5.44 -2.79
N GLN A 56 -22.41 -4.55 -3.53
CA GLN A 56 -21.71 -3.67 -4.47
C GLN A 56 -20.61 -2.86 -3.76
N GLN A 57 -20.88 -2.38 -2.55
CA GLN A 57 -19.90 -1.66 -1.72
C GLN A 57 -18.67 -2.51 -1.39
N LEU A 58 -18.85 -3.79 -1.06
CA LEU A 58 -17.74 -4.71 -0.79
C LEU A 58 -16.90 -4.94 -2.06
N THR A 59 -17.55 -5.11 -3.21
CA THR A 59 -16.87 -5.24 -4.51
C THR A 59 -16.11 -3.97 -4.89
N ASP A 60 -16.70 -2.79 -4.72
CA ASP A 60 -16.05 -1.51 -5.01
C ASP A 60 -14.87 -1.25 -4.09
N ALA A 61 -14.99 -1.62 -2.81
CA ALA A 61 -13.89 -1.52 -1.86
C ALA A 61 -12.72 -2.46 -2.21
N GLN A 62 -13.01 -3.69 -2.67
CA GLN A 62 -11.98 -4.61 -3.17
C GLN A 62 -11.26 -4.00 -4.39
N ARG A 63 -11.99 -3.48 -5.37
CA ARG A 63 -11.41 -2.83 -6.56
C ARG A 63 -10.55 -1.62 -6.19
N ALA A 64 -11.01 -0.80 -5.25
CA ALA A 64 -10.27 0.38 -4.79
C ALA A 64 -8.96 0.01 -4.08
N VAL A 65 -8.96 -1.06 -3.29
CA VAL A 65 -7.75 -1.62 -2.69
C VAL A 65 -6.77 -2.08 -3.76
N ASP A 66 -7.25 -2.80 -4.77
CA ASP A 66 -6.41 -3.34 -5.86
C ASP A 66 -5.75 -2.22 -6.65
N ALA A 67 -6.54 -1.20 -7.02
CA ALA A 67 -6.05 -0.02 -7.73
C ALA A 67 -5.00 0.75 -6.92
N ASN A 68 -5.25 0.97 -5.63
CA ASN A 68 -4.32 1.73 -4.78
C ASN A 68 -3.05 0.93 -4.46
N LEU A 69 -3.13 -0.40 -4.36
CA LEU A 69 -1.94 -1.24 -4.22
C LEU A 69 -1.06 -1.20 -5.46
N ALA A 70 -1.68 -1.26 -6.65
CA ALA A 70 -0.98 -1.10 -7.92
C ALA A 70 -0.32 0.28 -8.03
N ALA A 71 -1.06 1.36 -7.69
CA ALA A 71 -0.53 2.72 -7.69
C ALA A 71 0.68 2.87 -6.76
N ALA A 72 0.59 2.39 -5.52
CA ALA A 72 1.70 2.48 -4.57
C ALA A 72 2.93 1.66 -5.02
N THR A 73 2.70 0.51 -5.63
CA THR A 73 3.77 -0.30 -6.24
C THR A 73 4.45 0.44 -7.39
N MET A 74 3.68 1.08 -8.27
CA MET A 74 4.20 1.89 -9.37
C MET A 74 4.97 3.11 -8.88
N SER A 75 4.48 3.82 -7.86
CA SER A 75 5.18 4.96 -7.25
C SER A 75 6.51 4.53 -6.65
N LEU A 76 6.56 3.38 -5.96
CA LEU A 76 7.81 2.85 -5.42
C LEU A 76 8.79 2.47 -6.53
N GLU A 77 8.32 1.85 -7.60
CA GLU A 77 9.17 1.50 -8.74
C GLU A 77 9.73 2.76 -9.43
N ARG A 78 8.93 3.82 -9.54
CA ARG A 78 9.38 5.13 -10.04
C ARG A 78 10.44 5.74 -9.12
N LEU A 79 10.22 5.70 -7.81
CA LEU A 79 11.21 6.15 -6.83
C LEU A 79 12.54 5.39 -6.98
N ARG A 80 12.50 4.06 -7.11
CA ARG A 80 13.70 3.24 -7.28
C ARG A 80 14.49 3.56 -8.54
N LYS A 81 13.80 3.93 -9.62
CA LYS A 81 14.39 4.29 -10.92
C LYS A 81 14.83 5.74 -11.05
N SER A 82 14.39 6.60 -10.14
CA SER A 82 14.71 8.03 -10.19
C SER A 82 16.18 8.32 -9.94
N ASP A 83 16.59 9.55 -10.20
CA ASP A 83 17.91 10.06 -9.83
C ASP A 83 17.88 10.65 -8.41
N ASP A 84 18.99 11.19 -7.91
CA ASP A 84 19.07 11.79 -6.55
C ASP A 84 18.26 13.09 -6.42
N THR A 85 18.05 13.82 -7.50
CA THR A 85 17.58 15.21 -7.39
C THR A 85 16.08 15.30 -7.06
N ASP A 86 15.30 14.26 -7.39
CA ASP A 86 13.83 14.26 -7.25
C ASP A 86 13.29 13.15 -6.33
N TRP A 87 14.16 12.38 -5.68
CA TRP A 87 13.70 11.20 -4.93
C TRP A 87 12.81 11.57 -3.74
N GLN A 88 13.01 12.73 -3.12
CA GLN A 88 12.18 13.20 -2.00
C GLN A 88 10.73 13.50 -2.44
N LYS A 89 10.55 14.07 -3.63
CA LYS A 89 9.22 14.28 -4.21
C LYS A 89 8.54 12.95 -4.51
N LEU A 90 9.30 12.00 -5.07
CA LEU A 90 8.78 10.66 -5.35
C LEU A 90 8.51 9.84 -4.07
N ALA A 91 9.25 10.09 -2.99
CA ALA A 91 8.94 9.53 -1.68
C ALA A 91 7.58 10.06 -1.16
N HIS A 92 7.31 11.36 -1.34
CA HIS A 92 6.00 11.92 -1.01
C HIS A 92 4.86 11.29 -1.84
N ASP A 93 5.08 11.02 -3.13
CA ASP A 93 4.12 10.30 -3.97
C ASP A 93 3.86 8.86 -3.46
N VAL A 94 4.91 8.18 -2.97
CA VAL A 94 4.79 6.85 -2.34
C VAL A 94 3.98 6.93 -1.04
N ASP A 95 4.24 7.93 -0.20
CA ASP A 95 3.50 8.10 1.06
C ASP A 95 2.02 8.43 0.81
N THR A 96 1.72 9.28 -0.18
CA THR A 96 0.34 9.59 -0.58
C THR A 96 -0.39 8.34 -1.10
N ALA A 97 0.25 7.57 -1.98
CA ALA A 97 -0.32 6.32 -2.48
C ALA A 97 -0.53 5.30 -1.34
N TRP A 98 0.35 5.30 -0.35
CA TRP A 98 0.19 4.47 0.85
C TRP A 98 -0.99 4.90 1.73
N GLU A 99 -1.21 6.21 1.91
CA GLU A 99 -2.37 6.72 2.65
C GLU A 99 -3.68 6.35 1.96
N ASP A 100 -3.74 6.47 0.64
CA ASP A 100 -4.91 6.07 -0.15
C ASP A 100 -5.15 4.56 -0.08
N LEU A 101 -4.10 3.73 -0.15
CA LEU A 101 -4.21 2.29 0.10
C LEU A 101 -4.76 2.00 1.50
N SER A 102 -4.20 2.66 2.52
CA SER A 102 -4.63 2.49 3.92
C SER A 102 -6.11 2.87 4.11
N ARG A 103 -6.56 3.95 3.44
CA ARG A 103 -7.97 4.38 3.46
C ARG A 103 -8.88 3.35 2.78
N SER A 104 -8.48 2.80 1.63
CA SER A 104 -9.24 1.76 0.93
C SER A 104 -9.31 0.45 1.72
N ILE A 105 -8.24 0.07 2.42
CA ILE A 105 -8.25 -1.09 3.33
C ILE A 105 -9.28 -0.89 4.46
N LYS A 106 -9.32 0.30 5.08
CA LYS A 106 -10.32 0.60 6.12
C LYS A 106 -11.74 0.47 5.59
N LYS A 107 -12.01 0.97 4.37
CA LYS A 107 -13.31 0.83 3.71
C LYS A 107 -13.65 -0.63 3.42
N LEU A 108 -12.67 -1.43 2.97
CA LEU A 108 -12.86 -2.87 2.74
C LEU A 108 -13.25 -3.60 4.03
N VAL A 109 -12.57 -3.31 5.14
CA VAL A 109 -12.88 -3.92 6.43
C VAL A 109 -14.28 -3.49 6.90
N ALA A 110 -14.65 -2.22 6.76
CA ALA A 110 -15.98 -1.73 7.11
C ALA A 110 -17.07 -2.42 6.27
N GLY A 111 -16.92 -2.46 4.95
CA GLY A 111 -17.88 -3.12 4.06
C GLY A 111 -17.96 -4.63 4.29
N TYR A 112 -16.86 -5.28 4.69
CA TYR A 112 -16.89 -6.67 5.13
C TYR A 112 -17.73 -6.83 6.40
N SER A 113 -17.49 -6.00 7.42
CA SER A 113 -18.25 -6.03 8.68
C SER A 113 -19.75 -5.77 8.49
N GLU A 114 -20.11 -4.87 7.58
CA GLU A 114 -21.51 -4.61 7.21
C GLU A 114 -22.15 -5.80 6.47
N GLY A 115 -21.37 -6.50 5.64
CA GLY A 115 -21.81 -7.68 4.90
C GLY A 115 -21.96 -8.95 5.75
N ILE A 116 -21.44 -8.98 6.98
CA ILE A 116 -21.62 -10.11 7.91
C ILE A 116 -23.10 -10.21 8.26
N ARG A 117 -23.72 -11.34 7.91
CA ARG A 117 -25.05 -11.65 8.43
C ARG A 117 -24.92 -11.84 9.94
N LYS A 118 -25.56 -10.95 10.72
CA LYS A 118 -25.78 -11.22 12.14
C LYS A 118 -26.58 -12.53 12.20
N GLN A 119 -25.94 -13.61 12.65
CA GLN A 119 -26.66 -14.83 13.01
C GLN A 119 -27.63 -14.45 14.12
N GLY A 120 -28.91 -14.25 13.78
CA GLY A 120 -29.97 -14.29 14.79
C GLY A 120 -30.00 -15.70 15.38
N PRO A 121 -30.18 -15.85 16.70
CA PRO A 121 -30.31 -17.17 17.29
C PRO A 121 -31.50 -17.90 16.63
N ILE A 122 -31.26 -19.17 16.25
CA ILE A 122 -32.29 -20.12 15.82
C ILE A 122 -33.13 -20.50 17.04
#